data_AF-A0A8J5L1K2-F1
#
_entry.id   AF-A0A8J5L1K2-F1
#
_cell.length_a   1.000
_cell.length_b   1.000
_cell.length_c   1.000
_cell.angle_alpha   90.00
_cell.angle_beta   90.00
_cell.angle_gamma   90.00
#
_symmetry.space_group_name_H-M   'P 1'
#
loop_
_entity.id
_entity.type
_entity.pdbx_description
1 polymer ?
#
loop_
_entity_poly.entity_id
_entity_poly.type
_entity_poly.pdbx_seq_one_letter_code
_entity_poly.pdbx_strand_id
1 'polypeptide(L)'
;MDLNAPHGTTIVGVTYDGVVVLGADSRVTLEMGVTIDSMTNKIIQLTDKIYICRSGPAAASENMRQMGVIVGGWDKYEGGQIFAVPPGGAILKLPFAIEGRDFVDMTWREGMGKVEAELFVIKVVSRAIAKDEASGGLVRTVTVNKL
;
A
#
# COMPACT_ATOMS: atom_id res chain seq x y z
N MET A 1 1.95 -7.21 -25.77
CA MET A 1 2.03 -7.37 -24.31
C MET A 1 1.32 -6.19 -23.72
N ASP A 2 0.11 -6.39 -23.22
CA ASP A 2 -0.71 -5.31 -22.66
C ASP A 2 -0.05 -4.79 -21.38
N LEU A 3 0.41 -3.54 -21.42
CA LEU A 3 0.90 -2.79 -20.26
C LEU A 3 -0.22 -2.42 -19.27
N ASN A 4 -1.46 -2.85 -19.56
CA ASN A 4 -2.68 -2.48 -18.85
C ASN A 4 -3.25 -3.63 -17.99
N ALA A 5 -2.47 -4.68 -17.69
CA ALA A 5 -2.94 -5.75 -16.81
C ALA A 5 -3.35 -5.13 -15.46
N PRO A 6 -4.64 -5.14 -15.10
CA PRO A 6 -5.10 -4.26 -14.05
C PRO A 6 -4.70 -4.87 -12.70
N HIS A 7 -3.81 -4.17 -11.98
CA HIS A 7 -3.22 -4.65 -10.74
C HIS A 7 -4.29 -4.73 -9.63
N GLY A 8 -4.58 -5.95 -9.17
CA GLY A 8 -5.69 -6.26 -8.27
C GLY A 8 -5.39 -6.15 -6.79
N THR A 9 -4.73 -5.09 -6.39
CA THR A 9 -4.31 -4.91 -5.00
C THR A 9 -4.39 -3.45 -4.64
N THR A 10 -4.85 -3.17 -3.44
CA THR A 10 -4.86 -1.82 -2.89
C THR A 10 -3.85 -1.73 -1.77
N ILE A 11 -2.83 -0.90 -1.99
CA ILE A 11 -1.84 -0.52 -0.98
C ILE A 11 -1.92 0.98 -0.73
N VAL A 12 -1.70 1.36 0.52
CA VAL A 12 -1.73 2.75 0.94
C VAL A 12 -0.67 3.00 1.99
N GLY A 13 -0.09 4.19 1.97
CA GLY A 13 0.74 4.71 3.04
C GLY A 13 0.40 6.16 3.33
N VAL A 14 0.45 6.57 4.60
CA VAL A 14 0.35 7.97 5.02
C VAL A 14 1.34 8.28 6.14
N THR A 15 1.94 9.47 6.11
CA THR A 15 2.75 10.00 7.21
C THR A 15 1.93 10.94 8.08
N TYR A 16 2.07 10.84 9.40
CA TYR A 16 1.56 11.82 10.36
C TYR A 16 2.59 12.03 11.47
N ASP A 17 2.85 13.28 11.89
CA ASP A 17 3.74 13.60 13.03
C ASP A 17 5.06 12.79 13.08
N GLY A 18 5.70 12.60 11.92
CA GLY A 18 6.95 11.82 11.82
C GLY A 18 6.79 10.30 12.02
N VAL A 19 5.57 9.76 11.91
CA VAL A 19 5.20 8.34 11.96
C VAL A 19 4.64 7.91 10.60
N VAL A 20 4.85 6.66 10.23
CA VAL A 20 4.29 6.08 9.00
C VAL A 20 3.19 5.09 9.35
N VAL A 21 2.08 5.13 8.62
CA VAL A 21 1.08 4.06 8.60
C VAL A 21 1.02 3.50 7.20
N LEU A 22 1.20 2.19 7.08
CA LEU A 22 1.00 1.43 5.86
C LEU A 22 -0.24 0.56 5.98
N GLY A 23 -0.91 0.32 4.87
CA GLY A 23 -2.05 -0.59 4.80
C GLY A 23 -2.17 -1.30 3.48
N ALA A 24 -2.67 -2.53 3.53
CA ALA A 24 -2.94 -3.35 2.37
C ALA A 24 -4.09 -4.33 2.64
N ASP A 25 -4.79 -4.73 1.58
CA ASP A 25 -5.69 -5.88 1.64
C ASP A 25 -4.89 -7.20 1.57
N SER A 26 -5.56 -8.35 1.72
CA SER A 26 -4.90 -9.66 1.77
C SER A 26 -5.29 -10.62 0.65
N ARG A 27 -6.20 -10.23 -0.25
CA ARG A 27 -6.65 -11.10 -1.35
C ARG A 27 -5.66 -11.12 -2.51
N VAL A 28 -5.42 -12.30 -3.07
CA VAL A 28 -4.70 -12.50 -4.32
C VAL A 28 -5.67 -13.14 -5.31
N THR A 29 -5.84 -12.48 -6.45
CA THR A 29 -6.80 -12.88 -7.49
C THR A 29 -6.08 -13.01 -8.83
N LEU A 30 -6.42 -14.05 -9.62
CA LEU A 30 -5.94 -14.22 -11.00
C LEU A 30 -6.75 -13.35 -11.98
N GLU A 31 -6.24 -13.25 -13.21
CA GLU A 31 -6.82 -12.47 -14.32
C GLU A 31 -8.27 -12.87 -14.69
N MET A 32 -8.77 -14.01 -14.18
CA MET A 32 -10.14 -14.51 -14.35
C MET A 32 -11.06 -14.27 -13.13
N GLY A 33 -10.68 -13.42 -12.18
CA GLY A 33 -11.49 -13.15 -10.97
C GLY A 33 -11.46 -14.29 -9.94
N VAL A 34 -10.64 -15.32 -10.16
CA VAL A 34 -10.48 -16.45 -9.24
C VAL A 34 -9.56 -16.05 -8.10
N THR A 35 -10.08 -16.06 -6.87
CA THR A 35 -9.29 -15.85 -5.65
C THR A 35 -8.44 -17.09 -5.36
N ILE A 36 -7.12 -16.90 -5.21
CA ILE A 36 -6.16 -17.96 -4.87
C ILE A 36 -5.91 -18.00 -3.36
N ASP A 37 -5.76 -16.82 -2.75
CA ASP A 37 -5.50 -16.68 -1.31
C ASP A 37 -6.24 -15.43 -0.82
N SER A 38 -6.89 -15.53 0.33
CA SER A 38 -7.57 -14.42 0.99
C SER A 38 -6.77 -13.85 2.15
N MET A 39 -5.60 -14.41 2.48
CA MET A 39 -4.85 -14.16 3.70
C MET A 39 -3.38 -13.80 3.44
N THR A 40 -2.95 -13.57 2.20
CA THR A 40 -1.56 -13.21 1.86
C THR A 40 -1.12 -11.91 2.54
N ASN A 41 0.06 -11.90 3.17
CA ASN A 41 0.64 -10.66 3.68
C ASN A 41 1.37 -9.87 2.57
N LYS A 42 0.81 -8.71 2.23
CA LYS A 42 1.36 -7.79 1.20
C LYS A 42 2.29 -6.72 1.77
N ILE A 43 2.37 -6.60 3.09
CA ILE A 43 3.28 -5.70 3.81
C ILE A 43 4.47 -6.52 4.29
N ILE A 44 5.62 -6.37 3.64
CA ILE A 44 6.86 -7.06 4.00
C ILE A 44 7.73 -6.14 4.82
N GLN A 45 8.28 -6.65 5.91
CA GLN A 45 9.34 -5.98 6.65
C GLN A 45 10.68 -6.19 5.94
N LEU A 46 11.36 -5.11 5.55
CA LEU A 46 12.72 -5.17 5.00
C LEU A 46 13.76 -5.02 6.11
N THR A 47 13.48 -4.20 7.11
CA THR A 47 14.33 -3.92 8.27
C THR A 47 13.44 -3.58 9.45
N ASP A 48 13.99 -3.50 10.66
CA ASP A 48 13.28 -3.15 11.90
C ASP A 48 12.32 -1.96 11.73
N LYS A 49 12.72 -0.96 10.95
CA LYS A 49 11.96 0.29 10.73
C LYS A 49 11.65 0.60 9.26
N ILE A 50 11.78 -0.37 8.36
CA ILE A 50 11.50 -0.17 6.93
C ILE A 50 10.62 -1.31 6.44
N TYR A 51 9.50 -0.93 5.83
CA TYR A 51 8.48 -1.83 5.33
C TYR A 51 8.16 -1.48 3.87
N ILE A 52 7.77 -2.50 3.11
CA ILE A 52 7.35 -2.38 1.72
C ILE A 52 5.98 -3.00 1.54
N CYS A 53 5.08 -2.25 0.90
CA CYS A 53 3.82 -2.76 0.40
C CYS A 53 3.98 -3.07 -1.08
N ARG A 54 3.60 -4.28 -1.48
CA ARG A 54 3.70 -4.70 -2.88
C ARG A 54 2.33 -4.75 -3.55
N SER A 55 2.21 -4.19 -4.75
CA SER A 55 1.05 -4.38 -5.63
C SER A 55 1.42 -5.28 -6.81
N GLY A 56 0.56 -6.25 -7.15
CA GLY A 56 0.78 -7.17 -8.28
C GLY A 56 0.42 -8.64 -7.98
N PRO A 57 0.35 -9.50 -9.01
CA PRO A 57 0.05 -10.92 -8.84
C PRO A 57 1.15 -11.60 -7.99
N ALA A 58 0.77 -12.59 -7.16
CA ALA A 58 1.69 -13.23 -6.22
C ALA A 58 2.96 -13.82 -6.86
N ALA A 59 2.92 -14.15 -8.15
CA ALA A 59 4.06 -14.68 -8.93
C ALA A 59 5.02 -13.59 -9.45
N ALA A 60 4.72 -12.29 -9.31
CA ALA A 60 5.53 -11.20 -9.88
C ALA A 60 6.79 -10.85 -9.05
N SER A 61 7.14 -11.63 -8.02
CA SER A 61 8.34 -11.41 -7.18
C SER A 61 9.64 -11.28 -7.97
N GLU A 62 9.72 -11.86 -9.17
CA GLU A 62 10.91 -11.85 -10.02
C GLU A 62 10.92 -10.69 -11.04
N ASN A 63 9.76 -10.04 -11.29
CA ASN A 63 9.60 -9.00 -12.31
C ASN A 63 9.12 -7.68 -11.72
N MET A 64 9.95 -7.09 -10.85
CA MET A 64 9.73 -5.77 -10.22
C MET A 64 9.37 -4.65 -11.21
N ARG A 65 9.71 -4.80 -12.49
CA ARG A 65 9.44 -3.82 -13.56
C ARG A 65 7.95 -3.52 -13.80
N GLN A 66 7.06 -4.43 -13.41
CA GLN A 66 5.61 -4.29 -13.62
C GLN A 66 4.83 -4.10 -12.32
N MET A 67 5.51 -3.85 -11.19
CA MET A 67 4.89 -3.70 -9.88
C MET A 67 5.02 -2.26 -9.39
N GLY A 68 3.93 -1.73 -8.83
CA GLY A 68 3.99 -0.56 -7.98
C GLY A 68 4.32 -1.00 -6.55
N VAL A 69 5.22 -0.29 -5.88
CA VAL A 69 5.53 -0.53 -4.47
C VAL A 69 5.51 0.77 -3.69
N ILE A 70 4.99 0.69 -2.46
CA ILE A 70 5.07 1.77 -1.48
C ILE A 70 6.08 1.35 -0.41
N VAL A 71 7.14 2.12 -0.25
CA VAL A 71 8.13 1.95 0.81
C VAL A 71 7.84 2.96 1.91
N GLY A 72 7.64 2.48 3.13
CA GLY A 72 7.42 3.30 4.31
C GLY A 72 8.44 2.95 5.38
N GLY A 73 9.09 3.96 5.96
CA GLY A 73 10.09 3.72 6.99
C GLY A 73 10.29 4.90 7.92
N TRP A 74 10.97 4.64 9.02
CA TRP A 74 11.33 5.65 10.00
C TRP A 74 12.84 5.73 10.13
N ASP A 75 13.38 6.94 10.09
CA ASP A 75 14.77 7.22 10.43
C ASP A 75 14.92 8.31 11.50
N LYS A 76 16.13 8.43 12.05
CA LYS A 76 16.43 9.35 13.16
C LYS A 76 16.60 10.82 12.77
N TYR A 77 16.75 11.12 11.48
CA TYR A 77 17.03 12.46 10.95
C TYR A 77 15.76 13.13 10.45
N GLU A 78 14.97 12.40 9.67
CA GLU A 78 13.80 12.89 8.95
C GLU A 78 12.48 12.32 9.50
N GLY A 79 12.55 11.36 10.42
CA GLY A 79 11.38 10.69 10.97
C GLY A 79 10.75 9.73 9.97
N GLY A 80 9.43 9.63 10.00
CA GLY A 80 8.63 8.78 9.14
C GLY A 80 8.52 9.33 7.71
N GLN A 81 8.92 8.52 6.73
CA GLN A 81 8.90 8.87 5.32
C GLN A 81 8.21 7.80 4.48
N ILE A 82 7.59 8.23 3.38
CA ILE A 82 6.96 7.35 2.39
C ILE A 82 7.50 7.66 1.01
N PHE A 83 7.81 6.59 0.28
CA PHE A 83 8.25 6.63 -1.10
C PHE A 83 7.31 5.75 -1.94
N ALA A 84 6.68 6.34 -2.96
CA ALA A 84 5.99 5.60 -4.00
C ALA A 84 6.96 5.27 -5.13
N VAL A 85 6.95 4.03 -5.57
CA VAL A 85 7.76 3.54 -6.68
C VAL A 85 6.81 2.89 -7.70
N PRO A 86 6.24 3.69 -8.62
CA PRO A 86 5.34 3.16 -9.63
C PRO A 86 6.08 2.28 -10.65
N PRO A 87 5.35 1.49 -11.45
CA PRO A 87 5.91 0.79 -12.60
C PRO A 87 6.68 1.77 -13.50
N GLY A 88 7.96 1.48 -13.74
CA GLY A 88 8.89 2.40 -14.43
C GLY A 88 10.04 2.90 -13.57
N GLY A 89 10.00 2.68 -12.25
CA GLY A 89 11.15 2.86 -11.36
C GLY A 89 11.44 4.30 -10.94
N ALA A 90 10.48 5.22 -11.14
CA ALA A 90 10.53 6.53 -10.51
C ALA A 90 10.43 6.39 -8.98
N ILE A 91 11.02 7.30 -8.21
CA ILE A 91 10.94 7.31 -6.75
C ILE A 91 10.39 8.66 -6.32
N LEU A 92 9.20 8.65 -5.69
CA LEU A 92 8.50 9.86 -5.29
C LEU A 92 8.34 9.88 -3.77
N LYS A 93 9.00 10.84 -3.09
CA LYS A 93 8.77 11.12 -1.66
C LYS A 93 7.46 11.90 -1.53
N LEU A 94 6.46 11.31 -0.89
CA LEU A 94 5.13 11.88 -0.76
C LEU A 94 4.64 11.78 0.68
N PRO A 95 3.78 12.72 1.15
CA PRO A 95 3.18 12.63 2.48
C PRO A 95 2.16 11.47 2.58
N PHE A 96 1.63 11.02 1.45
CA PHE A 96 0.85 9.80 1.34
C PHE A 96 0.99 9.22 -0.07
N ALA A 97 0.78 7.93 -0.20
CA ALA A 97 0.77 7.23 -1.48
C ALA A 97 -0.36 6.20 -1.47
N ILE A 98 -1.04 6.05 -2.61
CA ILE A 98 -2.05 5.02 -2.82
C ILE A 98 -1.76 4.40 -4.18
N GLU A 99 -1.69 3.09 -4.23
CA GLU A 99 -1.60 2.34 -5.48
C GLU A 99 -2.67 1.25 -5.49
N GLY A 100 -3.42 1.16 -6.59
CA GLY A 100 -4.52 0.20 -6.73
C GLY A 100 -5.52 0.61 -7.80
N ARG A 101 -6.56 -0.21 -7.96
CA ARG A 101 -7.52 -0.10 -9.05
C ARG A 101 -8.59 0.99 -8.86
N ASP A 102 -8.95 1.30 -7.61
CA ASP A 102 -9.96 2.30 -7.29
C ASP A 102 -9.31 3.50 -6.59
N PHE A 103 -9.08 4.57 -7.37
CA PHE A 103 -8.66 5.86 -6.84
C PHE A 103 -9.92 6.66 -6.48
N VAL A 104 -10.05 7.02 -5.21
CA VAL A 104 -11.17 7.81 -4.69
C VAL A 104 -10.66 9.07 -4.02
N ASP A 105 -11.41 10.14 -4.26
CA ASP A 105 -11.46 11.46 -3.63
C ASP A 105 -11.54 11.38 -2.09
N MET A 106 -10.47 10.87 -1.48
CA MET A 106 -10.30 10.81 -0.03
C MET A 106 -9.61 12.08 0.38
N THR A 107 -10.25 12.80 1.29
CA THR A 107 -9.73 14.00 1.94
C THR A 107 -8.58 13.63 2.86
N TRP A 108 -7.47 13.17 2.27
CA TRP A 108 -6.18 13.40 2.92
C TRP A 108 -6.06 14.91 3.13
N ARG A 109 -5.66 15.30 4.33
CA ARG A 109 -5.39 16.69 4.68
C ARG A 109 -4.05 16.74 5.37
N GLU A 110 -3.36 17.85 5.16
CA GLU A 110 -2.11 18.09 5.85
C GLU A 110 -2.37 18.19 7.37
N GLY A 111 -1.48 17.59 8.16
CA GLY A 111 -1.60 17.60 9.63
C GLY A 111 -2.66 16.68 10.22
N MET A 112 -3.01 15.57 9.55
CA MET A 112 -3.83 14.51 10.15
C MET A 112 -3.22 14.02 11.48
N GLY A 113 -4.06 13.84 12.49
CA GLY A 113 -3.64 13.20 13.74
C GLY A 113 -3.57 11.67 13.60
N LYS A 114 -3.00 10.98 14.61
CA LYS A 114 -2.86 9.51 14.62
C LYS A 114 -4.13 8.76 14.23
N VAL A 115 -5.23 9.02 14.95
CA VAL A 115 -6.51 8.30 14.74
C VAL A 115 -7.05 8.56 13.35
N GLU A 116 -6.89 9.78 12.85
CA GLU A 116 -7.35 10.15 11.53
C GLU A 116 -6.54 9.50 10.42
N ALA A 117 -5.21 9.42 10.57
CA ALA A 117 -4.32 8.75 9.63
C ALA A 117 -4.57 7.23 9.59
N GLU A 118 -4.77 6.59 10.75
CA GLU A 118 -5.13 5.17 10.83
C GLU A 118 -6.50 4.91 10.18
N LEU A 119 -7.50 5.77 10.47
CA LEU A 119 -8.81 5.68 9.84
C LEU A 119 -8.76 5.96 8.33
N PHE A 120 -7.89 6.86 7.88
CA PHE A 120 -7.67 7.12 6.46
C PHE A 120 -7.22 5.84 5.76
N VAL A 121 -6.18 5.18 6.28
CA VAL A 121 -5.69 3.90 5.74
C VAL A 121 -6.77 2.82 5.73
N ILE A 122 -7.50 2.65 6.84
CA ILE A 122 -8.56 1.65 6.92
C ILE A 122 -9.68 1.95 5.93
N LYS A 123 -10.09 3.22 5.78
CA LYS A 123 -11.15 3.63 4.85
C LYS A 123 -10.74 3.42 3.39
N VAL A 124 -9.49 3.74 3.04
CA VAL A 124 -8.93 3.51 1.70
C VAL A 124 -9.05 2.04 1.33
N VAL A 125 -8.53 1.15 2.16
CA VAL A 125 -8.53 -0.29 1.87
C VAL A 125 -9.94 -0.86 1.93
N SER A 126 -10.75 -0.48 2.92
CA SER A 126 -12.14 -0.97 3.04
C SER A 126 -13.01 -0.58 1.85
N ARG A 127 -12.79 0.62 1.30
CA ARG A 127 -13.53 1.10 0.13
C ARG A 127 -13.12 0.37 -1.14
N ALA A 128 -11.83 0.08 -1.31
CA ALA A 128 -11.36 -0.75 -2.39
C ALA A 128 -11.96 -2.16 -2.33
N ILE A 129 -11.97 -2.80 -1.15
CA ILE A 129 -12.61 -4.11 -0.94
C ILE A 129 -14.10 -4.08 -1.31
N ALA A 130 -14.81 -2.98 -1.05
CA ALA A 130 -16.23 -2.86 -1.35
C ALA A 130 -16.54 -2.65 -2.84
N LYS A 131 -15.57 -2.17 -3.63
CA LYS A 131 -15.79 -1.73 -5.02
C LYS A 131 -15.06 -2.56 -6.07
N ASP A 132 -13.91 -3.12 -5.73
CA ASP A 132 -13.09 -3.86 -6.67
C ASP A 132 -13.15 -5.37 -6.37
N GLU A 133 -13.20 -6.19 -7.41
CA GLU A 133 -13.36 -7.65 -7.26
C GLU A 133 -12.08 -8.36 -6.79
N ALA A 134 -10.93 -7.70 -6.92
CA ALA A 134 -9.63 -8.34 -6.72
C ALA A 134 -9.03 -8.10 -5.34
N SER A 135 -9.44 -7.03 -4.66
CA SER A 135 -9.13 -6.70 -3.28
C SER A 135 -10.13 -7.37 -2.35
N GLY A 136 -9.67 -7.78 -1.18
CA GLY A 136 -10.54 -8.42 -0.19
C GLY A 136 -9.79 -9.07 0.96
N GLY A 137 -10.54 -9.86 1.73
CA GLY A 137 -10.00 -10.52 2.92
C GLY A 137 -9.89 -9.53 4.09
N LEU A 138 -8.71 -9.45 4.68
CA LEU A 138 -8.40 -8.61 5.82
C LEU A 138 -7.73 -7.31 5.39
N VAL A 139 -8.06 -6.23 6.09
CA VAL A 139 -7.25 -5.01 6.07
C VAL A 139 -6.10 -5.21 7.05
N ARG A 140 -4.87 -5.26 6.54
CA ARG A 140 -3.65 -5.25 7.35
C ARG A 140 -3.09 -3.85 7.41
N THR A 141 -2.67 -3.43 8.60
CA THR A 141 -2.00 -2.16 8.82
C THR A 141 -0.71 -2.36 9.60
N VAL A 142 0.28 -1.52 9.34
CA VAL A 142 1.53 -1.44 10.10
C VAL A 142 1.80 0.01 10.41
N THR A 143 2.06 0.31 11.68
CA THR A 143 2.47 1.63 12.14
C THR A 143 3.96 1.60 12.49
N VAL A 144 4.77 2.37 11.77
CA VAL A 144 6.22 2.46 11.95
C VAL A 144 6.56 3.78 12.62
N ASN A 145 7.15 3.70 13.82
CA ASN A 145 7.50 4.86 14.62
C ASN A 145 8.92 4.71 15.21
N LYS A 146 9.32 5.64 16.08
CA LYS A 146 10.65 5.66 16.70
C LYS A 146 10.90 4.50 17.67
N LEU A 147 9.88 4.09 18.42
CA LEU A 147 9.93 3.15 19.54
C LEU A 147 9.80 1.70 19.07
#